data_AF-A0A9W9GCF9-F1
#
_entry.id   AF-A0A9W9GCF9-F1
#
_cell.length_a   1.000
_cell.length_b   1.000
_cell.length_c   1.000
_cell.angle_alpha   90.00
_cell.angle_beta   90.00
_cell.angle_gamma   90.00
#
_symmetry.space_group_name_H-M   'P 1'
#
loop_
_entity.id
_entity.type
_entity.pdbx_description
1 polymer ?
#
loop_
_entity_poly.entity_id
_entity_poly.type
_entity_poly.pdbx_seq_one_letter_code
_entity_poly.pdbx_strand_id
1 'polypeptide(L)'
;MSEEYNFMVVTCFSSGARQAHEPGSREYTYLAYSSRLVIDLLSTSQARQCLTRIALEYDRVAFRSSLFIGDPRRAQYYIDLFLRKISQRFPAIIIDEGIQNPDILAMHERSPWSGTYEQFDARMQSVILNASKVYGMINAGRLQESEQVFWRYHFLLATAMAHEIGGHILITFLGQGRKHTPRTIGAPGYLDADGITGEAGRNLEMQLFGGTIEYYQSSNQRTQDTGVPHIVTARGRKLRIHDDMFRNFFHRRFQFPLQISSETTGYTRNMGDGFPREQHGPSERCMMSAERSDKRVQRMLAGFNVRIRDVYNFPQNTRALLRAF
;
A
#
# COMPACT_ATOMS: atom_id res chain seq x y z
N MET A 1 1.95 23.60 6.69
CA MET A 1 1.48 22.28 6.19
C MET A 1 0.24 22.54 5.34
N SER A 2 0.04 21.82 4.24
CA SER A 2 -1.17 21.97 3.41
C SER A 2 -2.42 21.71 4.25
N GLU A 3 -3.42 22.58 4.18
CA GLU A 3 -4.74 22.34 4.77
C GLU A 3 -5.57 21.33 3.96
N GLU A 4 -5.15 21.10 2.72
CA GLU A 4 -5.80 20.25 1.75
C GLU A 4 -5.10 18.90 1.61
N TYR A 5 -5.91 17.86 1.41
CA TYR A 5 -5.48 16.54 0.98
C TYR A 5 -6.10 16.23 -0.39
N ASN A 6 -5.26 16.16 -1.43
CA ASN A 6 -5.69 15.80 -2.78
C ASN A 6 -5.60 14.28 -2.97
N PHE A 7 -6.75 13.67 -3.28
CA PHE A 7 -6.89 12.22 -3.32
C PHE A 7 -7.85 11.77 -4.42
N MET A 8 -7.66 10.56 -4.92
CA MET A 8 -8.41 9.99 -6.03
C MET A 8 -8.61 8.50 -5.83
N VAL A 9 -9.85 8.05 -6.05
CA VAL A 9 -10.23 6.64 -6.05
C VAL A 9 -11.08 6.37 -7.28
N VAL A 10 -10.78 5.28 -7.98
CA VAL A 10 -11.55 4.79 -9.13
C VAL A 10 -11.82 3.30 -8.95
N THR A 11 -13.04 2.85 -9.17
CA THR A 11 -13.32 1.42 -9.36
C THR A 11 -13.19 1.07 -10.84
N CYS A 12 -12.45 0.00 -11.13
CA CYS A 12 -12.46 -0.73 -12.39
C CYS A 12 -13.32 -1.98 -12.21
N PHE A 13 -14.49 -1.98 -12.86
CA PHE A 13 -15.41 -3.12 -12.83
C PHE A 13 -14.92 -4.24 -13.75
N SER A 14 -15.32 -5.48 -13.48
CA SER A 14 -14.99 -6.63 -14.35
C SER A 14 -15.52 -6.50 -15.79
N SER A 15 -16.50 -5.61 -16.02
CA SER A 15 -16.99 -5.24 -17.35
C SER A 15 -16.05 -4.31 -18.13
N GLY A 16 -14.97 -3.83 -17.52
CA GLY A 16 -14.08 -2.80 -18.05
C GLY A 16 -14.57 -1.36 -17.81
N ALA A 17 -15.79 -1.18 -17.26
CA ALA A 17 -16.28 0.14 -16.88
C ALA A 17 -15.44 0.74 -15.75
N ARG A 18 -15.35 2.09 -15.71
CA ARG A 18 -14.64 2.82 -14.66
C ARG A 18 -15.56 3.83 -13.98
N GLN A 19 -15.50 3.90 -12.66
CA GLN A 19 -16.23 4.88 -11.85
C GLN A 19 -15.30 5.58 -10.88
N ALA A 20 -15.20 6.92 -10.99
CA ALA A 20 -14.55 7.73 -9.98
C ALA A 20 -15.46 7.90 -8.76
N HIS A 21 -14.86 7.87 -7.57
CA HIS A 21 -15.56 8.09 -6.31
C HIS A 21 -15.23 9.48 -5.77
N GLU A 22 -16.27 10.26 -5.48
CA GLU A 22 -16.14 11.63 -4.98
C GLU A 22 -16.20 11.68 -3.45
N PRO A 23 -15.76 12.79 -2.81
CA PRO A 23 -16.08 13.06 -1.42
C PRO A 23 -17.58 12.91 -1.16
N GLY A 24 -17.94 12.25 -0.06
CA GLY A 24 -19.32 11.88 0.25
C GLY A 24 -19.62 10.40 -0.01
N SER A 25 -18.76 9.69 -0.75
CA SER A 25 -18.81 8.22 -0.85
C SER A 25 -18.03 7.54 0.29
N ARG A 26 -18.35 6.27 0.58
CA ARG A 26 -17.64 5.48 1.60
C ARG A 26 -16.29 5.00 1.09
N GLU A 27 -16.23 4.64 -0.18
CA GLU A 27 -15.05 4.29 -0.95
C GLU A 27 -14.00 5.39 -0.80
N TYR A 28 -14.36 6.63 -1.16
CA TYR A 28 -13.48 7.77 -1.02
C TYR A 28 -13.11 8.02 0.44
N THR A 29 -14.10 8.09 1.35
CA THR A 29 -13.85 8.46 2.74
C THR A 29 -12.92 7.48 3.45
N TYR A 30 -13.18 6.19 3.34
CA TYR A 30 -12.42 5.17 4.06
C TYR A 30 -11.03 4.98 3.45
N LEU A 31 -10.90 5.02 2.12
CA LEU A 31 -9.59 4.94 1.47
C LEU A 31 -8.77 6.21 1.65
N ALA A 32 -9.39 7.39 1.74
CA ALA A 32 -8.69 8.62 2.09
C ALA A 32 -8.08 8.51 3.50
N TYR A 33 -8.83 7.96 4.45
CA TYR A 33 -8.31 7.70 5.79
C TYR A 33 -7.17 6.69 5.79
N SER A 34 -7.34 5.51 5.16
CA SER A 34 -6.28 4.50 5.04
C SER A 34 -5.03 5.05 4.36
N SER A 35 -5.18 5.84 3.31
CA SER A 35 -4.06 6.47 2.59
C SER A 35 -3.33 7.47 3.47
N ARG A 36 -4.05 8.20 4.33
CA ARG A 36 -3.43 9.08 5.32
C ARG A 36 -2.69 8.30 6.40
N LEU A 37 -3.21 7.16 6.86
CA LEU A 37 -2.48 6.25 7.75
C LEU A 37 -1.14 5.84 7.14
N VAL A 38 -1.09 5.55 5.84
CA VAL A 38 0.16 5.21 5.14
C VAL A 38 1.15 6.37 5.16
N ILE A 39 0.71 7.59 4.84
CA ILE A 39 1.58 8.78 4.88
C ILE A 39 2.16 8.96 6.29
N ASP A 40 1.31 8.90 7.31
CA ASP A 40 1.72 9.10 8.70
C ASP A 40 2.68 7.97 9.15
N LEU A 41 2.40 6.72 8.78
CA LEU A 41 3.25 5.55 9.05
C LEU A 41 4.64 5.69 8.42
N LEU A 42 4.70 5.96 7.10
CA LEU A 42 5.96 6.08 6.35
C LEU A 42 6.75 7.34 6.78
N SER A 43 6.07 8.31 7.39
CA SER A 43 6.69 9.52 7.95
C SER A 43 7.30 9.33 9.33
N THR A 44 7.08 8.20 10.01
CA THR A 44 7.72 7.90 11.30
C THR A 44 9.24 7.82 11.16
N SER A 45 9.98 8.09 12.25
CA SER A 45 11.45 8.00 12.25
C SER A 45 11.96 6.61 11.83
N GLN A 46 11.31 5.56 12.30
CA GLN A 46 11.67 4.17 12.03
C GLN A 46 11.44 3.83 10.55
N ALA A 47 10.28 4.21 9.99
CA ALA A 47 10.00 3.98 8.58
C ALA A 47 10.95 4.77 7.68
N ARG A 48 11.21 6.06 7.97
CA ARG A 48 12.19 6.87 7.23
C ARG A 48 13.58 6.25 7.22
N GLN A 49 14.04 5.72 8.36
CA GLN A 49 15.30 4.99 8.44
C GLN A 49 15.30 3.73 7.57
N CYS A 50 14.22 2.95 7.57
CA CYS A 50 14.10 1.76 6.74
C CYS A 50 14.12 2.11 5.23
N LEU A 51 13.33 3.11 4.82
CA LEU A 51 13.31 3.61 3.44
C LEU A 51 14.69 4.11 3.01
N THR A 52 15.42 4.80 3.89
CA THR A 52 16.78 5.27 3.62
C THR A 52 17.75 4.11 3.42
N ARG A 53 17.66 3.04 4.22
CA ARG A 53 18.48 1.82 4.05
C ARG A 53 18.18 1.13 2.72
N ILE A 54 16.89 0.97 2.38
CA ILE A 54 16.47 0.40 1.09
C ILE A 54 17.03 1.23 -0.07
N ALA A 55 16.96 2.56 0.01
CA ALA A 55 17.48 3.44 -1.01
C ALA A 55 19.01 3.33 -1.17
N LEU A 56 19.76 3.28 -0.07
CA LEU A 56 21.21 3.07 -0.09
C LEU A 56 21.57 1.71 -0.69
N GLU A 57 20.84 0.66 -0.31
CA GLU A 57 21.05 -0.66 -0.90
C GLU A 57 20.78 -0.64 -2.39
N TYR A 58 19.67 -0.04 -2.81
CA TYR A 58 19.32 0.13 -4.21
C TYR A 58 20.41 0.85 -4.99
N ASP A 59 20.91 1.97 -4.51
CA ASP A 59 21.99 2.72 -5.17
C ASP A 59 23.28 1.89 -5.30
N ARG A 60 23.59 1.08 -4.28
CA ARG A 60 24.78 0.21 -4.28
C ARG A 60 24.69 -0.91 -5.32
N VAL A 61 23.52 -1.52 -5.50
CA VAL A 61 23.40 -2.75 -6.32
C VAL A 61 22.74 -2.51 -7.68
N ALA A 62 21.99 -1.43 -7.86
CA ALA A 62 21.38 -1.10 -9.14
C ALA A 62 22.47 -0.56 -10.09
N PHE A 63 22.81 -1.35 -11.11
CA PHE A 63 23.82 -1.02 -12.12
C PHE A 63 23.78 0.47 -12.51
N ARG A 64 24.91 1.18 -12.32
CA ARG A 64 25.11 2.61 -12.65
C ARG A 64 24.24 3.62 -11.88
N SER A 65 23.63 3.25 -10.76
CA SER A 65 23.12 4.25 -9.82
C SER A 65 24.28 4.77 -8.99
N SER A 66 24.52 6.08 -9.02
CA SER A 66 25.48 6.79 -8.16
C SER A 66 24.81 8.00 -7.51
N LEU A 67 23.51 7.85 -7.23
CA LEU A 67 22.67 8.92 -6.72
C LEU A 67 23.08 9.33 -5.32
N PHE A 68 23.52 8.37 -4.49
CA PHE A 68 23.92 8.62 -3.12
C PHE A 68 25.42 8.41 -2.91
N ILE A 69 26.05 7.49 -3.66
CA ILE A 69 27.47 7.14 -3.50
C ILE A 69 27.74 6.71 -2.04
N GLY A 70 26.78 6.00 -1.45
CA GLY A 70 26.84 5.55 -0.06
C GLY A 70 26.58 6.64 0.99
N ASP A 71 26.32 7.90 0.63
CA ASP A 71 26.02 8.98 1.60
C ASP A 71 24.58 8.86 2.15
N PRO A 72 24.41 8.54 3.45
CA PRO A 72 23.08 8.41 4.05
C PRO A 72 22.30 9.72 4.12
N ARG A 73 22.99 10.87 4.23
CA ARG A 73 22.31 12.19 4.28
C ARG A 73 21.69 12.52 2.93
N ARG A 74 22.40 12.20 1.85
CA ARG A 74 21.88 12.36 0.49
C ARG A 74 20.71 11.42 0.25
N ALA A 75 20.81 10.14 0.64
CA ALA A 75 19.69 9.22 0.55
C ALA A 75 18.46 9.72 1.32
N GLN A 76 18.66 10.22 2.55
CA GLN A 76 17.59 10.78 3.36
C GLN A 76 16.91 11.99 2.70
N TYR A 77 17.66 12.89 2.06
CA TYR A 77 17.08 13.99 1.28
C TYR A 77 16.09 13.49 0.21
N TYR A 78 16.46 12.45 -0.54
CA TYR A 78 15.58 11.89 -1.58
C TYR A 78 14.38 11.14 -1.01
N ILE A 79 14.53 10.47 0.14
CA ILE A 79 13.39 9.89 0.87
C ILE A 79 12.43 10.98 1.34
N ASP A 80 12.93 12.08 1.88
CA ASP A 80 12.10 13.21 2.31
C ASP A 80 11.39 13.88 1.14
N LEU A 81 12.07 14.00 -0.02
CA LEU A 81 11.46 14.45 -1.26
C LEU A 81 10.35 13.48 -1.71
N PHE A 82 10.62 12.18 -1.74
CA PHE A 82 9.64 11.15 -2.10
C PHE A 82 8.39 11.22 -1.21
N LEU A 83 8.55 11.19 0.11
CA LEU A 83 7.43 11.27 1.06
C LEU A 83 6.65 12.59 0.93
N ARG A 84 7.34 13.70 0.63
CA ARG A 84 6.69 14.98 0.34
C ARG A 84 5.83 14.90 -0.92
N LYS A 85 6.33 14.29 -2.00
CA LYS A 85 5.56 14.08 -3.24
C LYS A 85 4.31 13.24 -3.00
N ILE A 86 4.46 12.11 -2.30
CA ILE A 86 3.34 11.23 -1.91
C ILE A 86 2.32 11.98 -1.05
N SER A 87 2.77 12.78 -0.06
CA SER A 87 1.86 13.53 0.81
C SER A 87 1.16 14.70 0.12
N GLN A 88 1.78 15.32 -0.89
CA GLN A 88 1.19 16.46 -1.63
C GLN A 88 0.15 15.99 -2.64
N ARG A 89 0.42 14.90 -3.34
CA ARG A 89 -0.46 14.35 -4.37
C ARG A 89 -0.37 12.83 -4.32
N PHE A 90 -1.27 12.23 -3.56
CA PHE A 90 -1.20 10.79 -3.32
C PHE A 90 -1.35 9.99 -4.62
N PRO A 91 -0.69 8.82 -4.76
CA PRO A 91 -0.91 7.91 -5.88
C PRO A 91 -2.38 7.61 -6.11
N ALA A 92 -2.74 7.32 -7.37
CA ALA A 92 -4.11 6.96 -7.69
C ALA A 92 -4.46 5.63 -7.00
N ILE A 93 -5.60 5.57 -6.31
CA ILE A 93 -6.13 4.31 -5.81
C ILE A 93 -7.11 3.74 -6.84
N ILE A 94 -6.85 2.51 -7.25
CA ILE A 94 -7.72 1.75 -8.15
C ILE A 94 -8.33 0.61 -7.35
N ILE A 95 -9.65 0.49 -7.31
CA ILE A 95 -10.36 -0.67 -6.77
C ILE A 95 -10.62 -1.61 -7.96
N ASP A 96 -10.00 -2.78 -7.98
CA ASP A 96 -10.07 -3.69 -9.13
C ASP A 96 -10.89 -4.95 -8.79
N GLU A 97 -12.03 -5.10 -9.47
CA GLU A 97 -12.92 -6.27 -9.35
C GLU A 97 -12.41 -7.49 -10.13
N GLY A 98 -11.41 -7.32 -10.99
CA GLY A 98 -10.74 -8.39 -11.71
C GLY A 98 -9.73 -9.18 -10.86
N ILE A 99 -9.37 -8.70 -9.66
CA ILE A 99 -8.53 -9.45 -8.72
C ILE A 99 -9.41 -10.45 -7.96
N GLN A 100 -9.27 -11.74 -8.28
CA GLN A 100 -10.07 -12.80 -7.67
C GLN A 100 -9.34 -13.46 -6.49
N ASN A 101 -8.02 -13.54 -6.55
CA ASN A 101 -7.23 -14.12 -5.47
C ASN A 101 -7.24 -13.21 -4.22
N PRO A 102 -7.75 -13.67 -3.06
CA PRO A 102 -7.81 -12.89 -1.83
C PRO A 102 -6.45 -12.59 -1.17
N ASP A 103 -5.36 -13.25 -1.57
CA ASP A 103 -3.99 -12.95 -1.11
C ASP A 103 -3.36 -11.78 -1.87
N ILE A 104 -3.86 -11.48 -3.06
CA ILE A 104 -3.46 -10.29 -3.81
C ILE A 104 -4.26 -9.13 -3.22
N LEU A 105 -3.73 -8.50 -2.16
CA LEU A 105 -4.39 -7.41 -1.45
C LEU A 105 -4.25 -6.08 -2.18
N ALA A 106 -3.04 -5.84 -2.68
CA ALA A 106 -2.66 -4.67 -3.45
C ALA A 106 -1.61 -5.05 -4.49
N MET A 107 -1.48 -4.22 -5.52
CA MET A 107 -0.42 -4.30 -6.52
C MET A 107 -0.05 -2.90 -7.00
N HIS A 108 1.22 -2.72 -7.35
CA HIS A 108 1.71 -1.59 -8.10
C HIS A 108 2.25 -2.05 -9.46
N GLU A 109 1.72 -1.48 -10.54
CA GLU A 109 2.31 -1.65 -11.86
C GLU A 109 3.41 -0.61 -12.08
N ARG A 110 4.65 -1.08 -12.22
CA ARG A 110 5.81 -0.22 -12.43
C ARG A 110 5.63 0.59 -13.72
N SER A 111 5.50 1.90 -13.56
CA SER A 111 5.34 2.82 -14.68
C SER A 111 6.59 3.70 -14.86
N PRO A 112 7.26 3.64 -16.02
CA PRO A 112 8.36 4.55 -16.33
C PRO A 112 7.95 6.02 -16.21
N TRP A 113 8.86 6.83 -15.70
CA TRP A 113 8.69 8.28 -15.65
C TRP A 113 9.98 8.99 -16.09
N SER A 114 9.86 10.26 -16.44
CA SER A 114 10.95 11.08 -16.97
C SER A 114 11.01 12.44 -16.28
N GLY A 115 12.16 13.10 -16.35
CA GLY A 115 12.42 14.36 -15.67
C GLY A 115 13.35 14.21 -14.46
N THR A 116 13.47 15.27 -13.67
CA THR A 116 14.20 15.27 -12.40
C THR A 116 13.34 14.67 -11.29
N TYR A 117 13.94 14.29 -10.16
CA TYR A 117 13.20 13.77 -9.00
C TYR A 117 12.19 14.78 -8.44
N GLU A 118 12.46 16.07 -8.58
CA GLU A 118 11.55 17.16 -8.25
C GLU A 118 10.33 17.22 -9.18
N GLN A 119 10.41 16.62 -10.37
CA GLN A 119 9.31 16.52 -11.33
C GLN A 119 8.51 15.22 -11.22
N PHE A 120 8.93 14.29 -10.35
CA PHE A 120 8.16 13.09 -10.09
C PHE A 120 6.75 13.44 -9.60
N ASP A 121 5.74 12.94 -10.32
CA ASP A 121 4.33 13.05 -9.95
C ASP A 121 3.83 11.69 -9.45
N ALA A 122 3.60 11.61 -8.15
CA ALA A 122 3.08 10.42 -7.50
C ALA A 122 1.68 10.03 -8.01
N ARG A 123 0.84 10.98 -8.45
CA ARG A 123 -0.49 10.69 -9.02
C ARG A 123 -0.41 9.91 -10.33
N MET A 124 0.74 9.95 -11.02
CA MET A 124 0.96 9.17 -12.22
C MET A 124 1.27 7.70 -11.93
N GLN A 125 1.43 7.34 -10.66
CA GLN A 125 1.54 5.97 -10.18
C GLN A 125 0.22 5.54 -9.56
N SER A 126 -0.01 4.23 -9.49
CA SER A 126 -1.21 3.65 -8.89
C SER A 126 -0.89 2.60 -7.85
N VAL A 127 -1.82 2.47 -6.89
CA VAL A 127 -1.97 1.29 -6.05
C VAL A 127 -3.32 0.67 -6.38
N ILE A 128 -3.28 -0.56 -6.88
CA ILE A 128 -4.45 -1.33 -7.31
C ILE A 128 -4.83 -2.24 -6.14
N LEU A 129 -6.00 -2.03 -5.55
CA LEU A 129 -6.51 -2.75 -4.40
C LEU A 129 -7.54 -3.79 -4.83
N ASN A 130 -7.55 -4.92 -4.12
CA ASN A 130 -8.56 -5.94 -4.27
C ASN A 130 -9.95 -5.43 -3.84
N ALA A 131 -10.89 -5.41 -4.79
CA ALA A 131 -12.22 -4.89 -4.54
C ALA A 131 -12.95 -5.61 -3.39
N SER A 132 -12.78 -6.94 -3.27
CA SER A 132 -13.44 -7.70 -2.19
C SER A 132 -13.03 -7.20 -0.80
N LYS A 133 -11.76 -6.80 -0.63
CA LYS A 133 -11.24 -6.29 0.65
C LYS A 133 -11.73 -4.88 0.94
N VAL A 134 -11.81 -4.03 -0.10
CA VAL A 134 -12.36 -2.67 0.02
C VAL A 134 -13.85 -2.72 0.37
N TYR A 135 -14.64 -3.54 -0.32
CA TYR A 135 -16.06 -3.70 -0.02
C TYR A 135 -16.31 -4.36 1.33
N GLY A 136 -15.44 -5.29 1.75
CA GLY A 136 -15.41 -5.83 3.11
C GLY A 136 -15.24 -4.74 4.17
N MET A 137 -14.29 -3.81 3.97
CA MET A 137 -14.10 -2.65 4.84
C MET A 137 -15.36 -1.77 4.89
N ILE A 138 -15.96 -1.49 3.73
CA ILE A 138 -17.17 -0.65 3.63
C ILE A 138 -18.33 -1.27 4.40
N ASN A 139 -18.53 -2.58 4.26
CA ASN A 139 -19.56 -3.31 4.98
C ASN A 139 -19.30 -3.31 6.50
N ALA A 140 -18.06 -3.53 6.93
CA ALA A 140 -17.69 -3.45 8.34
C ALA A 140 -17.97 -2.06 8.93
N GLY A 141 -17.66 -0.99 8.20
CA GLY A 141 -17.89 0.38 8.65
C GLY A 141 -19.36 0.83 8.65
N ARG A 142 -20.30 0.02 8.17
CA ARG A 142 -21.75 0.30 8.25
C ARG A 142 -22.38 -0.19 9.57
N LEU A 143 -21.78 -1.19 10.21
CA LEU A 143 -22.33 -1.87 11.39
C LEU A 143 -21.59 -1.42 12.66
N GLN A 144 -22.31 -0.95 13.69
CA GLN A 144 -21.68 -0.47 14.93
C GLN A 144 -20.88 -1.55 15.65
N GLU A 145 -21.41 -2.77 15.64
CA GLU A 145 -20.85 -3.93 16.34
C GLU A 145 -19.56 -4.44 15.67
N SER A 146 -19.24 -3.96 14.46
CA SER A 146 -18.11 -4.40 13.65
C SER A 146 -16.89 -3.49 13.76
N GLU A 147 -16.79 -2.63 14.79
CA GLU A 147 -15.72 -1.64 14.91
C GLU A 147 -14.32 -2.29 14.90
N GLN A 148 -14.13 -3.40 15.63
CA GLN A 148 -12.86 -4.12 15.61
C GLN A 148 -12.53 -4.72 14.23
N VAL A 149 -13.54 -5.17 13.49
CA VAL A 149 -13.36 -5.68 12.13
C VAL A 149 -13.01 -4.54 11.18
N PHE A 150 -13.63 -3.38 11.37
CA PHE A 150 -13.34 -2.18 10.60
C PHE A 150 -11.90 -1.71 10.80
N TRP A 151 -11.40 -1.71 12.04
CA TRP A 151 -9.98 -1.43 12.33
C TRP A 151 -9.04 -2.44 11.66
N ARG A 152 -9.40 -3.73 11.64
CA ARG A 152 -8.61 -4.77 10.94
C ARG A 152 -8.53 -4.52 9.44
N TYR A 153 -9.62 -4.10 8.80
CA TYR A 153 -9.59 -3.74 7.38
C TYR A 153 -8.71 -2.52 7.10
N HIS A 154 -8.76 -1.50 7.95
CA HIS A 154 -7.85 -0.35 7.82
C HIS A 154 -6.39 -0.76 8.02
N PHE A 155 -6.09 -1.63 8.98
CA PHE A 155 -4.76 -2.21 9.13
C PHE A 155 -4.33 -2.98 7.88
N LEU A 156 -5.21 -3.83 7.33
CA LEU A 156 -4.94 -4.63 6.13
C LEU A 156 -4.63 -3.77 4.92
N LEU A 157 -5.50 -2.80 4.60
CA LEU A 157 -5.33 -1.97 3.43
C LEU A 157 -4.18 -0.98 3.59
N ALA A 158 -3.98 -0.42 4.79
CA ALA A 158 -2.87 0.50 5.02
C ALA A 158 -1.51 -0.22 4.99
N THR A 159 -1.40 -1.44 5.53
CA THR A 159 -0.14 -2.20 5.44
C THR A 159 0.14 -2.65 4.00
N ALA A 160 -0.88 -3.10 3.26
CA ALA A 160 -0.74 -3.41 1.83
C ALA A 160 -0.37 -2.17 0.99
N MET A 161 -0.99 -1.01 1.23
CA MET A 161 -0.59 0.22 0.55
C MET A 161 0.81 0.69 0.95
N ALA A 162 1.21 0.54 2.22
CA ALA A 162 2.57 0.86 2.66
C ALA A 162 3.62 -0.03 2.00
N HIS A 163 3.30 -1.32 1.79
CA HIS A 163 4.10 -2.25 0.99
C HIS A 163 4.30 -1.71 -0.44
N GLU A 164 3.20 -1.40 -1.14
CA GLU A 164 3.28 -0.91 -2.51
C GLU A 164 4.00 0.44 -2.60
N ILE A 165 3.67 1.39 -1.73
CA ILE A 165 4.19 2.76 -1.80
C ILE A 165 5.64 2.82 -1.31
N GLY A 166 5.91 2.31 -0.12
CA GLY A 166 7.23 2.39 0.51
C GLY A 166 8.25 1.43 -0.11
N GLY A 167 7.80 0.31 -0.68
CA GLY A 167 8.63 -0.63 -1.41
C GLY A 167 8.66 -0.30 -2.90
N HIS A 168 7.61 -0.69 -3.62
CA HIS A 168 7.63 -0.71 -5.09
C HIS A 168 7.62 0.67 -5.74
N ILE A 169 6.78 1.60 -5.27
CA ILE A 169 6.77 2.98 -5.80
C ILE A 169 8.06 3.72 -5.43
N LEU A 170 8.67 3.44 -4.27
CA LEU A 170 10.00 3.96 -3.96
C LEU A 170 11.05 3.49 -4.98
N ILE A 171 11.06 2.20 -5.34
CA ILE A 171 11.96 1.69 -6.39
C ILE A 171 11.65 2.32 -7.75
N THR A 172 10.37 2.52 -8.08
CA THR A 172 9.96 3.24 -9.29
C THR A 172 10.47 4.69 -9.28
N PHE A 173 10.38 5.40 -8.15
CA PHE A 173 10.96 6.72 -7.97
C PHE A 173 12.47 6.69 -8.19
N LEU A 174 13.23 5.87 -7.46
CA LEU A 174 14.69 5.83 -7.57
C LEU A 174 15.20 5.36 -8.95
N GLY A 175 14.48 4.43 -9.59
CA GLY A 175 14.86 3.80 -10.84
C GLY A 175 14.25 4.42 -12.10
N GLN A 176 13.54 5.55 -11.97
CA GLN A 176 12.73 6.14 -13.06
C GLN A 176 11.71 5.16 -13.68
N GLY A 177 11.28 4.15 -12.91
CA GLY A 177 10.39 3.07 -13.34
C GLY A 177 10.96 2.12 -14.40
N ARG A 178 12.27 2.17 -14.69
CA ARG A 178 12.91 1.35 -15.75
C ARG A 178 13.67 0.15 -15.23
N LYS A 179 14.17 0.23 -14.00
CA LYS A 179 15.00 -0.81 -13.39
C LYS A 179 14.13 -1.74 -12.55
N HIS A 180 14.40 -3.05 -12.66
CA HIS A 180 13.81 -4.04 -11.77
C HIS A 180 14.30 -3.84 -10.32
N THR A 181 13.52 -4.33 -9.37
CA THR A 181 13.96 -4.45 -7.98
C THR A 181 15.13 -5.44 -7.93
N PRO A 182 16.33 -5.02 -7.49
CA PRO A 182 17.47 -5.92 -7.35
C PRO A 182 17.16 -7.07 -6.40
N ARG A 183 17.65 -8.28 -6.70
CA ARG A 183 17.43 -9.49 -5.88
C ARG A 183 17.76 -9.31 -4.39
N THR A 184 18.80 -8.52 -4.08
CA THR A 184 19.21 -8.30 -2.68
C THR A 184 18.15 -7.52 -1.88
N ILE A 185 17.33 -6.71 -2.56
CA ILE A 185 16.18 -6.03 -2.00
C ILE A 185 14.95 -6.95 -2.12
N GLY A 186 15.02 -8.08 -1.44
CA GLY A 186 13.93 -9.05 -1.34
C GLY A 186 13.77 -9.55 0.09
N ALA A 187 12.80 -10.44 0.29
CA ALA A 187 12.63 -11.20 1.53
C ALA A 187 12.80 -12.70 1.25
N PRO A 188 13.36 -13.47 2.21
CA PRO A 188 13.49 -14.92 2.06
C PRO A 188 12.13 -15.57 1.74
N GLY A 189 12.08 -16.39 0.69
CA GLY A 189 10.86 -17.08 0.25
C GLY A 189 9.93 -16.29 -0.69
N TYR A 190 10.27 -15.03 -1.02
CA TYR A 190 9.44 -14.15 -1.87
C TYR A 190 10.18 -13.63 -3.11
N LEU A 191 11.17 -14.36 -3.61
CA LEU A 191 11.73 -14.03 -4.93
C LEU A 191 10.70 -14.37 -6.02
N ASP A 192 10.82 -13.74 -7.19
CA ASP A 192 10.06 -14.16 -8.36
C ASP A 192 10.34 -15.62 -8.75
N ALA A 193 9.55 -16.16 -9.67
CA ALA A 193 9.63 -17.57 -10.06
C ALA A 193 11.04 -17.97 -10.55
N ASP A 194 11.75 -17.03 -11.19
CA ASP A 194 13.10 -17.24 -11.71
C ASP A 194 14.20 -16.92 -10.68
N GLY A 195 13.85 -16.36 -9.52
CA GLY A 195 14.79 -15.95 -8.48
C GLY A 195 15.67 -14.75 -8.86
N ILE A 196 15.28 -13.99 -9.88
CA ILE A 196 16.03 -12.90 -10.52
C ILE A 196 15.69 -11.55 -9.89
N THR A 197 14.42 -11.28 -9.60
CA THR A 197 13.98 -9.99 -9.04
C THR A 197 13.68 -10.07 -7.56
N GLY A 198 14.00 -8.98 -6.86
CA GLY A 198 13.66 -8.80 -5.45
C GLY A 198 12.21 -8.34 -5.26
N GLU A 199 11.76 -8.39 -4.01
CA GLU A 199 10.43 -7.98 -3.57
C GLU A 199 10.61 -6.85 -2.54
N ALA A 200 10.51 -5.60 -3.00
CA ALA A 200 10.86 -4.43 -2.20
C ALA A 200 9.87 -4.15 -1.07
N GLY A 201 8.59 -4.48 -1.26
CA GLY A 201 7.58 -4.30 -0.23
C GLY A 201 7.75 -5.28 0.92
N ARG A 202 8.03 -6.56 0.64
CA ARG A 202 8.39 -7.57 1.63
C ARG A 202 9.69 -7.23 2.33
N ASN A 203 10.68 -6.69 1.61
CA ASN A 203 11.90 -6.21 2.23
C ASN A 203 11.62 -5.06 3.23
N LEU A 204 10.77 -4.11 2.87
CA LEU A 204 10.30 -3.06 3.78
C LEU A 204 9.58 -3.66 5.00
N GLU A 205 8.67 -4.60 4.80
CA GLU A 205 7.96 -5.28 5.90
C GLU A 205 8.93 -5.97 6.86
N MET A 206 9.89 -6.73 6.32
CA MET A 206 10.94 -7.40 7.10
C MET A 206 11.71 -6.42 7.99
N GLN A 207 12.09 -5.25 7.46
CA GLN A 207 12.86 -4.25 8.18
C GLN A 207 12.02 -3.44 9.19
N LEU A 208 10.77 -3.10 8.82
CA LEU A 208 9.93 -2.20 9.60
C LEU A 208 9.05 -2.91 10.62
N PHE A 209 8.37 -3.99 10.20
CA PHE A 209 7.39 -4.69 11.02
C PHE A 209 7.99 -5.86 11.81
N GLY A 210 9.22 -6.29 11.47
CA GLY A 210 9.89 -7.44 12.08
C GLY A 210 9.68 -8.77 11.34
N GLY A 211 9.00 -8.72 10.19
CA GLY A 211 8.81 -9.84 9.26
C GLY A 211 7.76 -9.49 8.20
N THR A 212 7.50 -10.38 7.25
CA THR A 212 6.48 -10.17 6.21
C THR A 212 5.07 -10.34 6.79
N ILE A 213 4.11 -9.54 6.37
CA ILE A 213 2.73 -9.63 6.84
C ILE A 213 1.95 -10.58 5.92
N GLU A 214 1.39 -11.64 6.48
CA GLU A 214 0.52 -12.57 5.75
C GLU A 214 -0.82 -12.76 6.47
N TYR A 215 -1.85 -13.12 5.72
CA TYR A 215 -3.21 -13.26 6.22
C TYR A 215 -3.66 -14.70 6.06
N TYR A 216 -3.96 -15.36 7.16
CA TYR A 216 -4.33 -16.77 7.18
C TYR A 216 -5.82 -16.95 7.47
N GLN A 217 -6.42 -18.00 6.91
CA GLN A 217 -7.82 -18.35 7.16
C GLN A 217 -8.01 -18.76 8.63
N SER A 218 -9.02 -18.19 9.28
CA SER A 218 -9.64 -18.76 10.48
C SER A 218 -10.78 -19.70 10.07
N SER A 219 -11.11 -20.65 10.93
CA SER A 219 -12.30 -21.49 10.77
C SER A 219 -13.54 -20.64 10.51
N ASN A 220 -14.30 -20.97 9.46
CA ASN A 220 -15.54 -20.31 9.03
C ASN A 220 -15.41 -18.90 8.43
N GLN A 221 -14.22 -18.48 7.98
CA GLN A 221 -14.07 -17.20 7.27
C GLN A 221 -14.49 -17.28 5.80
N ARG A 222 -15.09 -16.19 5.31
CA ARG A 222 -15.38 -15.96 3.89
C ARG A 222 -14.18 -15.33 3.20
N THR A 223 -14.07 -15.50 1.89
CA THR A 223 -13.00 -14.96 1.04
C THR A 223 -12.81 -13.44 1.17
N GLN A 224 -13.92 -12.72 1.39
CA GLN A 224 -13.95 -11.26 1.57
C GLN A 224 -13.44 -10.78 2.95
N ASP A 225 -13.33 -11.68 3.94
CA ASP A 225 -12.90 -11.34 5.28
C ASP A 225 -11.39 -10.96 5.28
N THR A 226 -10.92 -10.30 6.34
CA THR A 226 -9.52 -9.87 6.41
C THR A 226 -8.53 -11.02 6.53
N GLY A 227 -8.97 -12.21 6.96
CA GLY A 227 -8.06 -13.23 7.49
C GLY A 227 -7.51 -12.84 8.86
N VAL A 228 -6.64 -13.69 9.40
CA VAL A 228 -5.89 -13.47 10.64
C VAL A 228 -4.47 -13.05 10.28
N PRO A 229 -4.06 -11.80 10.58
CA PRO A 229 -2.75 -11.31 10.22
C PRO A 229 -1.65 -11.92 11.08
N HIS A 230 -0.57 -12.32 10.43
CA HIS A 230 0.63 -12.88 11.02
C HIS A 230 1.86 -12.17 10.49
N ILE A 231 2.91 -12.12 11.31
CA ILE A 231 4.27 -11.88 10.87
C ILE A 231 4.90 -13.23 10.53
N VAL A 232 5.43 -13.35 9.32
CA VAL A 232 6.30 -14.44 8.90
C VAL A 232 7.74 -13.95 8.99
N THR A 233 8.50 -14.55 9.90
CA THR A 233 9.90 -14.17 10.13
C THR A 233 10.80 -14.66 9.01
N ALA A 234 12.04 -14.17 8.93
CA ALA A 234 13.06 -14.66 7.98
C ALA A 234 13.33 -16.17 8.09
N ARG A 235 13.00 -16.80 9.23
CA ARG A 235 13.12 -18.25 9.45
C ARG A 235 11.84 -19.02 9.12
N GLY A 236 10.81 -18.37 8.57
CA GLY A 236 9.52 -18.98 8.25
C GLY A 236 8.58 -19.18 9.44
N ARG A 237 8.95 -18.72 10.65
CA ARG A 237 8.04 -18.80 11.82
C ARG A 237 6.85 -17.84 11.63
N LYS A 238 5.64 -18.35 11.89
CA LYS A 238 4.38 -17.60 11.78
C LYS A 238 3.93 -17.15 13.16
N LEU A 239 3.82 -15.83 13.34
CA LEU A 239 3.56 -15.21 14.63
C LEU A 239 2.32 -14.31 14.52
N ARG A 240 1.25 -14.61 15.27
CA ARG A 240 0.00 -13.84 15.19
C ARG A 240 0.22 -12.43 15.72
N ILE A 241 -0.27 -11.43 14.98
CA ILE A 241 -0.21 -10.03 15.41
C ILE A 241 -1.23 -9.80 16.54
N HIS A 242 -0.84 -9.05 17.57
CA HIS A 242 -1.73 -8.74 18.71
C HIS A 242 -2.90 -7.85 18.29
N ASP A 243 -4.12 -8.15 18.73
CA ASP A 243 -5.33 -7.49 18.23
C ASP A 243 -5.38 -5.97 18.55
N ASP A 244 -4.77 -5.54 19.67
CA ASP A 244 -4.64 -4.11 20.00
C ASP A 244 -3.88 -3.31 18.96
N MET A 245 -3.03 -3.96 18.15
CA MET A 245 -2.31 -3.30 17.07
C MET A 245 -3.27 -2.70 16.05
N PHE A 246 -4.42 -3.31 15.79
CA PHE A 246 -5.38 -2.80 14.79
C PHE A 246 -5.99 -1.48 15.25
N ARG A 247 -6.40 -1.41 16.52
CA ARG A 247 -6.93 -0.19 17.13
C ARG A 247 -5.85 0.89 17.21
N ASN A 248 -4.66 0.54 17.70
CA ASN A 248 -3.56 1.49 17.82
C ASN A 248 -3.17 2.07 16.45
N PHE A 249 -3.05 1.21 15.44
CA PHE A 249 -2.78 1.61 14.07
C PHE A 249 -3.90 2.51 13.51
N PHE A 250 -5.17 2.14 13.71
CA PHE A 250 -6.31 2.96 13.32
C PHE A 250 -6.28 4.34 13.98
N HIS A 251 -5.78 4.48 15.21
CA HIS A 251 -5.61 5.77 15.89
C HIS A 251 -4.22 6.41 15.70
N ARG A 252 -3.44 5.98 14.69
CA ARG A 252 -2.10 6.51 14.37
C ARG A 252 -1.06 6.36 15.48
N ARG A 253 -1.23 5.36 16.34
CA ARG A 253 -0.28 4.97 17.39
C ARG A 253 0.55 3.81 16.86
N PHE A 254 1.50 4.11 15.99
CA PHE A 254 2.35 3.09 15.37
C PHE A 254 3.41 2.57 16.36
N GLN A 255 3.64 1.27 16.35
CA GLN A 255 4.68 0.61 17.14
C GLN A 255 5.46 -0.34 16.24
N PHE A 256 6.79 -0.34 16.37
CA PHE A 256 7.71 -1.13 15.55
C PHE A 256 8.77 -1.82 16.44
N PRO A 257 9.07 -3.11 16.22
CA PRO A 257 8.32 -4.03 15.36
C PRO A 257 6.88 -4.23 15.85
N LEU A 258 6.02 -4.85 15.04
CA LEU A 258 4.62 -5.07 15.44
C LEU A 258 4.56 -6.03 16.64
N GLN A 259 3.63 -5.78 17.57
CA GLN A 259 3.45 -6.65 18.73
C GLN A 259 2.80 -7.98 18.33
N ILE A 260 3.28 -9.06 18.96
CA ILE A 260 2.92 -10.45 18.66
C ILE A 260 2.15 -11.00 19.86
N SER A 261 1.06 -11.73 19.62
CA SER A 261 0.27 -12.37 20.68
C SER A 261 0.75 -13.79 20.99
N SER A 262 1.00 -14.59 19.96
CA SER A 262 1.45 -15.97 20.11
C SER A 262 2.11 -16.49 18.83
N GLU A 263 2.94 -17.52 18.96
CA GLU A 263 3.35 -18.33 17.82
C GLU A 263 2.23 -19.27 17.41
N THR A 264 2.03 -19.43 16.11
CA THR A 264 1.02 -20.35 15.59
C THR A 264 1.67 -21.71 15.34
N THR A 265 1.26 -22.72 16.10
CA THR A 265 1.82 -24.09 16.06
C THR A 265 1.00 -25.07 15.23
N GLY A 266 -0.17 -24.66 14.74
CA GLY A 266 -1.07 -25.49 13.92
C GLY A 266 -0.96 -25.24 12.41
N TYR A 267 -1.56 -26.12 11.61
CA TYR A 267 -1.69 -25.92 10.17
C TYR A 267 -2.54 -24.69 9.87
N THR A 268 -1.94 -23.69 9.22
CA THR A 268 -2.65 -22.49 8.75
C THR A 268 -2.66 -22.45 7.23
N ARG A 269 -3.85 -22.23 6.68
CA ARG A 269 -4.08 -22.07 5.25
C ARG A 269 -4.02 -20.58 4.88
N ASN A 270 -3.23 -20.22 3.88
CA ASN A 270 -3.21 -18.83 3.40
C ASN A 270 -4.58 -18.47 2.79
N MET A 271 -4.99 -17.21 2.80
CA MET A 271 -6.33 -16.81 2.32
C MET A 271 -6.55 -17.20 0.85
N GLY A 272 -5.51 -17.21 0.02
CA GLY A 272 -5.51 -17.54 -1.40
C GLY A 272 -5.09 -18.96 -1.74
N ASP A 273 -4.95 -19.85 -0.75
CA ASP A 273 -4.63 -21.25 -1.03
C ASP A 273 -5.75 -21.93 -1.83
N GLY A 274 -5.41 -22.63 -2.91
CA GLY A 274 -6.35 -23.21 -3.87
C GLY A 274 -6.84 -22.25 -4.97
N PHE A 275 -6.42 -20.98 -4.96
CA PHE A 275 -6.60 -20.09 -6.11
C PHE A 275 -5.46 -20.32 -7.11
N PRO A 276 -5.73 -20.26 -8.43
CA PRO A 276 -4.67 -20.25 -9.43
C PRO A 276 -3.67 -19.13 -9.13
N ARG A 277 -2.38 -19.37 -9.36
CA ARG A 277 -1.40 -18.28 -9.42
C ARG A 277 -1.80 -17.41 -10.61
N GLU A 278 -2.35 -16.23 -10.35
CA GLU A 278 -2.72 -15.29 -11.41
C GLU A 278 -1.44 -14.90 -12.18
N GLN A 279 -1.34 -15.31 -13.44
CA GLN A 279 -0.34 -14.78 -14.38
C GLN A 279 -0.89 -13.47 -14.91
N HIS A 280 -0.52 -12.35 -14.32
CA HIS A 280 -0.92 -11.06 -14.83
C HIS A 280 -0.15 -10.75 -16.12
N GLY A 281 -0.89 -10.61 -17.23
CA GLY A 281 -0.38 -10.00 -18.45
C GLY A 281 0.00 -8.53 -18.19
N PRO A 282 1.17 -8.03 -18.64
CA PRO A 282 1.65 -6.67 -18.36
C PRO A 282 0.87 -5.48 -18.97
N SER A 283 -0.42 -5.57 -19.35
CA SER A 283 -1.00 -4.54 -20.24
C SER A 283 -2.45 -4.09 -20.03
N GLU A 284 -3.25 -4.70 -19.15
CA GLU A 284 -4.69 -4.34 -19.06
C GLU A 284 -5.06 -3.47 -17.86
N ARG A 285 -4.17 -3.37 -16.85
CA ARG A 285 -4.48 -2.71 -15.56
C ARG A 285 -3.76 -1.36 -15.38
N CYS A 286 -2.91 -0.99 -16.33
CA CYS A 286 -2.21 0.28 -16.35
C CYS A 286 -3.14 1.38 -16.87
N MET A 287 -3.61 2.29 -16.01
CA MET A 287 -4.32 3.48 -16.50
C MET A 287 -3.40 4.48 -17.23
N MET A 288 -2.07 4.32 -17.24
CA MET A 288 -1.22 5.52 -17.12
C MET A 288 -0.05 5.70 -18.09
N SER A 289 0.30 4.72 -18.91
CA SER A 289 1.35 4.92 -19.93
C SER A 289 0.75 5.22 -21.33
N ALA A 290 -0.29 4.49 -21.75
CA ALA A 290 -0.89 4.62 -23.09
C ALA A 290 -2.06 5.62 -23.18
N GLU A 291 -2.77 5.92 -22.08
CA GLU A 291 -4.03 6.69 -22.10
C GLU A 291 -3.88 8.17 -21.69
N ARG A 292 -2.66 8.71 -21.59
CA ARG A 292 -2.39 10.08 -21.12
C ARG A 292 -3.08 11.18 -21.95
N SER A 293 -3.46 10.89 -23.18
CA SER A 293 -4.16 11.82 -24.08
C SER A 293 -5.69 11.84 -23.89
N ASP A 294 -6.27 10.90 -23.12
CA ASP A 294 -7.71 10.88 -22.88
C ASP A 294 -8.10 11.91 -21.81
N LYS A 295 -8.90 12.91 -22.21
CA LYS A 295 -9.44 13.95 -21.33
C LYS A 295 -10.26 13.38 -20.16
N ARG A 296 -10.89 12.20 -20.31
CA ARG A 296 -11.63 11.52 -19.23
C ARG A 296 -10.66 11.03 -18.16
N VAL A 297 -9.56 10.40 -18.56
CA VAL A 297 -8.50 9.94 -17.65
C VAL A 297 -7.84 11.13 -16.96
N GLN A 298 -7.54 12.21 -17.70
CA GLN A 298 -6.98 13.44 -17.10
C GLN A 298 -7.90 14.08 -16.05
N ARG A 299 -9.22 14.13 -16.30
CA ARG A 299 -10.18 14.63 -15.30
C ARG A 299 -10.22 13.75 -14.05
N MET A 300 -10.21 12.43 -14.22
CA MET A 300 -10.15 11.51 -13.08
C MET A 300 -8.86 11.77 -12.27
N LEU A 301 -7.72 11.96 -12.95
CA LEU A 301 -6.41 12.19 -12.32
C LEU A 301 -6.28 13.51 -11.56
N ALA A 302 -7.16 14.47 -11.78
CA ALA A 302 -7.22 15.69 -10.97
C ALA A 302 -7.50 15.35 -9.49
N GLY A 303 -8.30 14.31 -9.24
CA GLY A 303 -8.77 13.95 -7.91
C GLY A 303 -9.61 15.03 -7.27
N PHE A 304 -9.86 14.87 -5.98
CA PHE A 304 -10.67 15.79 -5.18
C PHE A 304 -9.87 16.25 -3.97
N ASN A 305 -10.11 17.49 -3.55
CA ASN A 305 -9.54 18.05 -2.35
C ASN A 305 -10.53 17.90 -1.19
N VAL A 306 -10.01 17.48 -0.04
CA VAL A 306 -10.72 17.49 1.24
C VAL A 306 -9.85 18.13 2.31
N ARG A 307 -10.46 18.63 3.38
CA ARG A 307 -9.70 19.19 4.50
C ARG A 307 -8.97 18.07 5.22
N ILE A 308 -7.66 18.25 5.44
CA ILE A 308 -6.84 17.28 6.15
C ILE A 308 -7.34 17.04 7.58
N ARG A 309 -7.88 18.08 8.23
CA ARG A 309 -8.46 17.98 9.58
C ARG A 309 -9.68 17.06 9.63
N ASP A 310 -10.48 17.02 8.57
CA ASP A 310 -11.68 16.18 8.52
C ASP A 310 -11.28 14.71 8.38
N VAL A 311 -10.22 14.43 7.61
CA VAL A 311 -9.58 13.10 7.55
C VAL A 311 -9.06 12.70 8.93
N TYR A 312 -8.42 13.61 9.65
CA TYR A 312 -7.87 13.33 10.98
C TYR A 312 -8.90 13.20 12.09
N ASN A 313 -10.08 13.77 11.92
CA ASN A 313 -11.21 13.64 12.84
C ASN A 313 -12.06 12.40 12.53
N PHE A 314 -11.86 11.73 11.39
CA PHE A 314 -12.60 10.53 11.01
C PHE A 314 -12.69 9.46 12.13
N PRO A 315 -11.63 9.14 12.90
CA PRO A 315 -11.71 8.16 13.98
C PRO A 315 -12.69 8.53 15.11
N GLN A 316 -13.04 9.81 15.25
CA GLN A 316 -14.01 10.28 16.25
C GLN A 316 -15.45 10.05 15.79
N ASN A 317 -15.67 9.95 14.48
CA ASN A 317 -16.96 9.65 13.88
C ASN A 317 -16.75 8.88 12.58
N THR A 318 -16.57 7.57 12.68
CA THR A 318 -16.26 6.67 11.54
C THR A 318 -17.41 6.56 10.53
N ARG A 319 -18.57 7.16 10.82
CA ARG A 319 -19.71 7.24 9.91
C ARG A 319 -19.77 8.56 9.15
N ALA A 320 -19.03 9.58 9.58
CA ALA A 320 -18.95 10.84 8.86
C ALA A 320 -18.30 10.61 7.49
N LEU A 321 -18.94 11.15 6.45
CA LEU A 321 -18.40 11.12 5.09
C LEU A 321 -17.67 12.43 4.85
N LEU A 322 -16.48 12.34 4.23
CA LEU A 322 -15.68 13.53 3.91
C LEU A 322 -16.43 14.39 2.90
N ARG A 323 -16.26 15.70 3.01
CA ARG A 323 -16.85 16.68 2.08
C ARG A 323 -15.74 17.31 1.25
N ALA A 324 -16.06 17.63 0.00
CA ALA A 324 -15.16 18.41 -0.85
C ALA A 324 -14.82 19.73 -0.14
N PHE A 325 -13.56 20.14 -0.22
CA PHE A 325 -13.06 21.38 0.37
C PHE A 325 -13.28 22.57 -0.56
#